data_AF-A0A3D5Z891-F1
#
_entry.id   AF-A0A3D5Z891-F1
#
_cell.length_a   1.000
_cell.length_b   1.000
_cell.length_c   1.000
_cell.angle_alpha   90.00
_cell.angle_beta   90.00
_cell.angle_gamma   90.00
#
_symmetry.space_group_name_H-M   'P 1'
#
loop_
_entity.id
_entity.type
_entity.pdbx_description
1 polymer ?
#
loop_
_entity_poly.entity_id
_entity_poly.type
_entity_poly.pdbx_seq_one_letter_code
_entity_poly.pdbx_strand_id
1 'polypeptide(L)'
;MKEKLENLGVSSYVYEELLSTDPATLSNLELNWDIVSKNIKYLKSIGLTCIDELLLYSSLVFMLNPSDLENKIKRLDRDTFTAEVNEDFFKIEKLYQD
;
A
#
# COMPACT_ATOMS: atom_id res chain seq x y z
N MET A 1 16.18 2.74 -1.50
CA MET A 1 14.82 2.19 -1.29
C MET A 1 14.69 1.08 -0.24
N LYS A 2 15.52 0.01 -0.24
CA LYS A 2 15.40 -1.12 0.72
C LYS A 2 15.23 -0.71 2.20
N GLU A 3 16.20 0.02 2.74
CA GLU A 3 16.16 0.52 4.14
C GLU A 3 14.95 1.42 4.42
N LYS A 4 14.47 2.16 3.41
CA LYS A 4 13.29 3.03 3.55
C LYS A 4 12.02 2.22 3.81
N LEU A 5 11.86 1.08 3.12
CA LEU A 5 10.73 0.15 3.31
C LEU A 5 10.84 -0.56 4.67
N GLU A 6 12.03 -1.08 5.01
CA GLU A 6 12.27 -1.74 6.30
C GLU A 6 11.97 -0.83 7.50
N ASN A 7 12.33 0.46 7.41
CA ASN A 7 12.02 1.46 8.42
C ASN A 7 10.51 1.71 8.62
N LEU A 8 9.67 1.32 7.66
CA LEU A 8 8.20 1.33 7.78
C LEU A 8 7.65 -0.03 8.20
N GLY A 9 8.51 -1.02 8.46
CA GLY A 9 8.14 -2.39 8.79
C GLY A 9 7.52 -3.13 7.60
N VAL A 10 8.02 -2.88 6.39
CA VAL A 10 7.78 -3.67 5.17
C VAL A 10 8.94 -4.66 5.03
N SER A 11 8.67 -5.90 4.64
CA SER A 11 9.73 -6.91 4.49
C SER A 11 10.75 -6.51 3.41
N SER A 12 12.02 -6.84 3.64
CA SER A 12 13.10 -6.72 2.66
C SER A 12 12.81 -7.48 1.36
N TYR A 13 12.02 -8.56 1.45
CA TYR A 13 11.57 -9.35 0.32
C TYR A 13 10.84 -8.51 -0.73
N VAL A 14 10.03 -7.53 -0.33
CA VAL A 14 9.30 -6.67 -1.28
C VAL A 14 10.25 -5.90 -2.19
N TYR A 15 11.35 -5.38 -1.62
CA TYR A 15 12.37 -4.69 -2.41
C TYR A 15 13.07 -5.65 -3.38
N GLU A 16 13.45 -6.83 -2.90
CA GLU A 16 14.18 -7.84 -3.68
C GLU A 16 13.33 -8.39 -4.82
N GLU A 17 12.06 -8.67 -4.55
CA GLU A 17 11.09 -9.15 -5.53
C GLU A 17 10.86 -8.10 -6.61
N LEU A 18 10.49 -6.86 -6.26
CA LEU A 18 10.27 -5.79 -7.23
C LEU A 18 11.54 -5.46 -8.03
N LEU A 19 12.73 -5.49 -7.40
CA LEU A 19 13.98 -5.28 -8.12
C LEU A 19 14.21 -6.35 -9.20
N SER A 20 13.69 -7.57 -9.01
CA SER A 20 13.86 -8.67 -9.97
C SER A 20 12.74 -8.77 -11.00
N THR A 21 11.49 -8.51 -10.61
CA THR A 21 10.30 -8.75 -11.44
C THR A 21 9.71 -7.48 -12.03
N ASP A 22 9.75 -6.36 -11.32
CA ASP A 22 9.21 -5.07 -11.79
C ASP A 22 10.02 -3.86 -11.26
N PRO A 23 11.22 -3.61 -11.82
CA PRO A 23 12.06 -2.49 -11.41
C PRO A 23 11.42 -1.11 -11.68
N ALA A 24 10.45 -1.05 -12.60
CA ALA A 24 9.74 0.19 -12.92
C ALA A 24 8.79 0.58 -11.78
N THR A 25 8.04 -0.36 -11.22
CA THR A 25 7.25 -0.13 -10.01
C THR A 25 8.13 0.32 -8.85
N LEU A 26 9.27 -0.33 -8.63
CA LEU A 26 10.21 0.07 -7.58
C LEU A 26 10.70 1.52 -7.75
N SER A 27 11.05 1.89 -8.98
CA SER A 27 11.47 3.25 -9.33
C SER A 27 10.35 4.27 -9.09
N ASN A 28 9.10 3.94 -9.44
CA ASN A 28 7.94 4.80 -9.21
C ASN A 28 7.64 4.99 -7.72
N LEU A 29 7.75 3.94 -6.91
CA LEU A 29 7.61 4.04 -5.46
C LEU A 29 8.68 4.96 -4.85
N GLU A 30 9.92 4.90 -5.36
CA GLU A 30 11.00 5.78 -4.90
C GLU A 30 10.80 7.24 -5.31
N LEU A 31 10.34 7.50 -6.54
CA LEU A 31 10.00 8.86 -7.02
C LEU A 31 8.86 9.50 -6.24
N ASN A 32 7.90 8.69 -5.75
CA ASN A 32 6.73 9.15 -5.00
C ASN A 32 6.84 8.87 -3.49
N TRP A 33 8.05 8.72 -2.96
CA TRP A 33 8.28 8.22 -1.60
C TRP A 33 7.55 9.01 -0.49
N ASP A 34 7.42 10.33 -0.63
CA ASP A 34 6.72 11.17 0.35
C ASP A 34 5.22 10.81 0.48
N ILE A 35 4.60 10.41 -0.63
CA ILE A 35 3.20 9.95 -0.68
C ILE A 35 3.12 8.49 -0.20
N VAL A 36 3.98 7.63 -0.75
CA VAL A 36 4.05 6.19 -0.41
C VAL A 36 4.23 5.98 1.08
N SER A 37 5.17 6.69 1.70
CA SER A 37 5.44 6.55 3.14
C SER A 37 4.27 7.00 4.01
N LYS A 38 3.51 8.02 3.60
CA LYS A 38 2.28 8.45 4.30
C LYS A 38 1.19 7.40 4.18
N ASN A 39 0.97 6.88 2.99
CA ASN A 39 -0.06 5.88 2.73
C ASN A 39 0.25 4.55 3.44
N ILE A 40 1.51 4.07 3.42
CA ILE A 40 1.91 2.89 4.20
C ILE A 40 1.61 3.10 5.69
N LYS A 41 2.03 4.23 6.27
CA LYS A 41 1.78 4.53 7.69
C LYS A 41 0.28 4.57 8.01
N TYR A 42 -0.50 5.22 7.15
CA TYR A 42 -1.95 5.30 7.33
C TYR A 42 -2.61 3.93 7.27
N LEU A 43 -2.34 3.13 6.23
CA LEU A 43 -2.91 1.80 6.06
C LEU A 43 -2.55 0.87 7.23
N LYS A 44 -1.31 0.92 7.71
CA LYS A 44 -0.91 0.20 8.94
C LYS A 44 -1.65 0.72 10.18
N SER A 45 -1.84 2.03 10.31
CA SER A 45 -2.52 2.63 11.47
C SER A 45 -4.00 2.26 11.58
N ILE A 46 -4.65 1.92 10.46
CA ILE A 46 -6.04 1.44 10.44
C ILE A 46 -6.14 -0.09 10.56
N GLY A 47 -5.02 -0.79 10.75
CA GLY A 47 -4.98 -2.23 11.02
C GLY A 47 -4.77 -3.12 9.80
N LEU A 48 -4.36 -2.59 8.63
CA LEU A 48 -4.00 -3.45 7.50
C LEU A 48 -2.66 -4.16 7.75
N THR A 49 -2.67 -5.47 7.59
CA THR A 49 -1.50 -6.33 7.85
C THR A 49 -0.85 -6.86 6.58
N CYS A 50 -1.57 -6.89 5.46
CA CYS A 50 -1.11 -7.39 4.15
C CYS A 50 -0.35 -6.35 3.31
N ILE A 51 0.43 -5.47 3.95
CA ILE A 51 1.11 -4.36 3.26
C ILE A 51 2.13 -4.85 2.22
N ASP A 52 2.83 -5.95 2.50
CA ASP A 52 3.84 -6.51 1.61
C ASP A 52 3.18 -7.02 0.32
N GLU A 53 2.08 -7.78 0.44
CA GLU A 53 1.29 -8.28 -0.69
C GLU A 53 0.71 -7.12 -1.50
N LEU A 54 0.17 -6.10 -0.83
CA LEU A 54 -0.38 -4.93 -1.50
C LEU A 54 0.70 -4.15 -2.27
N LEU A 55 1.92 -4.04 -1.76
CA LEU A 55 3.01 -3.38 -2.49
C LEU A 55 3.43 -4.15 -3.75
N LEU A 56 3.34 -5.49 -3.71
CA LEU A 56 3.67 -6.35 -4.85
C LEU A 56 2.57 -6.38 -5.91
N TYR A 57 1.29 -6.45 -5.51
CA TYR A 57 0.18 -6.69 -6.42
C TYR A 57 -0.71 -5.47 -6.67
N SER A 58 -0.61 -4.42 -5.86
CA SER A 58 -1.47 -3.23 -5.94
C SER A 58 -0.73 -1.95 -5.53
N SER A 59 0.51 -1.79 -6.02
CA SER A 59 1.42 -0.68 -5.68
C SER A 59 0.82 0.72 -5.90
N LEU A 60 -0.11 0.86 -6.86
CA LEU A 60 -0.82 2.10 -7.17
C LEU A 60 -1.59 2.67 -5.98
N VAL A 61 -2.11 1.84 -5.07
CA VAL A 61 -2.82 2.28 -3.86
C VAL A 61 -1.95 3.20 -3.02
N PHE A 62 -0.65 2.90 -2.94
CA PHE A 62 0.30 3.68 -2.15
C PHE A 62 0.70 4.99 -2.82
N MET A 63 0.37 5.19 -4.09
CA MET A 63 0.65 6.42 -4.83
C MET A 63 -0.59 7.32 -4.99
N LEU A 64 -1.73 6.94 -4.42
CA LEU A 64 -2.91 7.80 -4.33
C LEU A 64 -2.62 9.04 -3.47
N ASN A 65 -3.29 10.16 -3.76
CA ASN A 65 -3.27 11.30 -2.86
C ASN A 65 -3.73 10.86 -1.46
N PRO A 66 -2.99 11.14 -0.38
CA PRO A 66 -3.32 10.64 0.96
C PRO A 66 -4.73 11.00 1.43
N SER A 67 -5.18 12.22 1.11
CA SER A 67 -6.54 12.67 1.45
C SER A 67 -7.61 11.89 0.71
N ASP A 68 -7.37 11.54 -0.56
CA ASP A 68 -8.31 10.79 -1.38
C ASP A 68 -8.41 9.34 -0.93
N LEU A 69 -7.27 8.72 -0.59
CA LEU A 69 -7.21 7.38 -0.01
C LEU A 69 -8.01 7.31 1.30
N GLU A 70 -7.75 8.24 2.22
CA GLU A 70 -8.45 8.31 3.50
C GLU A 70 -9.96 8.52 3.30
N ASN A 71 -10.36 9.41 2.39
CA ASN A 71 -11.76 9.66 2.10
C ASN A 71 -12.46 8.45 1.47
N LYS A 72 -11.80 7.73 0.54
CA LYS A 72 -12.34 6.51 -0.07
C LYS A 72 -12.54 5.41 0.97
N ILE A 73 -11.56 5.19 1.85
CA ILE A 73 -11.67 4.20 2.93
C ILE A 73 -12.79 4.57 3.91
N LYS A 74 -12.91 5.85 4.29
CA LYS A 74 -14.02 6.32 5.15
C LYS A 74 -15.40 6.05 4.55
N ARG A 75 -15.56 6.21 3.23
CA ARG A 75 -16.84 5.93 2.54
C ARG A 75 -17.20 4.45 2.53
N LEU A 76 -16.20 3.57 2.51
CA LEU A 76 -16.37 2.11 2.51
C LEU A 76 -16.57 1.50 3.90
N ASP A 77 -16.69 2.33 4.94
CA ASP A 77 -16.56 1.94 6.35
C ASP A 77 -15.18 1.34 6.66
N ARG A 78 -14.39 2.07 7.47
CA ARG A 78 -12.98 1.72 7.71
C ARG A 78 -12.82 0.31 8.30
N ASP A 79 -13.65 -0.05 9.28
CA ASP A 79 -13.47 -1.29 10.02
C ASP A 79 -13.88 -2.50 9.15
N THR A 80 -14.96 -2.36 8.38
CA THR A 80 -15.36 -3.34 7.35
C THR A 80 -14.29 -3.49 6.28
N PHE A 81 -13.80 -2.37 5.73
CA PHE A 81 -12.75 -2.35 4.72
C PHE A 81 -11.48 -3.07 5.19
N THR A 82 -10.97 -2.72 6.38
CA THR A 82 -9.77 -3.35 6.92
C THR A 82 -9.97 -4.86 7.12
N ALA A 83 -11.12 -5.28 7.68
CA ALA A 83 -11.40 -6.70 7.90
C ALA A 83 -11.44 -7.48 6.58
N GLU A 84 -12.11 -6.92 5.57
CA GLU A 84 -12.22 -7.52 4.25
C GLU A 84 -10.88 -7.63 3.52
N VAL A 85 -10.08 -6.56 3.51
CA VAL A 85 -8.78 -6.54 2.82
C VAL A 85 -7.74 -7.42 3.52
N ASN A 86 -7.81 -7.56 4.84
CA ASN A 86 -6.94 -8.49 5.56
C ASN A 86 -7.31 -9.97 5.28
N GLU A 87 -8.58 -10.27 5.01
CA GLU A 87 -9.04 -11.61 4.60
C GLU A 87 -8.65 -11.90 3.14
N ASP A 88 -8.81 -10.91 2.26
CA ASP A 88 -8.52 -10.99 0.83
C ASP A 88 -8.02 -9.64 0.31
N PHE A 89 -6.70 -9.55 0.09
CA PHE A 89 -6.06 -8.29 -0.28
C PHE A 89 -6.51 -7.77 -1.66
N PHE A 90 -7.08 -8.60 -2.53
CA PHE A 90 -7.67 -8.14 -3.79
C PHE A 90 -8.90 -7.26 -3.58
N LYS A 91 -9.57 -7.34 -2.42
CA LYS A 91 -10.68 -6.43 -2.09
C LYS A 91 -10.24 -4.96 -1.98
N ILE A 92 -8.93 -4.67 -1.97
CA ILE A 92 -8.43 -3.29 -2.07
C ILE A 92 -8.88 -2.61 -3.38
N GLU A 93 -9.22 -3.38 -4.42
CA GLU A 93 -9.73 -2.87 -5.68
C GLU A 93 -11.04 -2.08 -5.53
N LYS A 94 -11.77 -2.27 -4.42
CA LYS A 94 -12.93 -1.43 -4.06
C LYS A 94 -12.58 0.06 -4.00
N LEU A 95 -11.31 0.42 -3.78
CA LEU A 95 -10.86 1.82 -3.82
C LEU A 95 -10.92 2.45 -5.23
N TYR A 96 -10.91 1.64 -6.29
CA TYR A 96 -10.98 2.10 -7.68
C TYR A 96 -12.39 2.21 -8.21
N GLN A 97 -13.40 1.76 -7.46
CA GLN A 97 -14.80 1.87 -7.82
C GLN A 97 -15.32 3.24 -7.38
N ASP A 98 -15.94 3.97 -8.30
CA ASP A 98 -16.53 5.30 -8.08
C ASP A 98 -17.99 5.22 -7.65
#